data_AF-A0A7L3J9P3-F1
#
_entry.id   AF-A0A7L3J9P3-F1
#
_cell.length_a   1.000
_cell.length_b   1.000
_cell.length_c   1.000
_cell.angle_alpha   90.00
_cell.angle_beta   90.00
_cell.angle_gamma   90.00
#
_symmetry.space_group_name_H-M   'P 1'
#
loop_
_entity.id
_entity.type
_entity.pdbx_description
1 polymer ?
#
loop_
_entity_poly.entity_id
_entity_poly.type
_entity_poly.pdbx_seq_one_letter_code
_entity_poly.pdbx_strand_id
1 'polypeptide(L)'
;RRMIQTTLSCLTRTLFFVMGFQVKVKGKIASLLEAPIFVAAPHSSFFDAIISALTGMPSIVSRAENLSTPVFGTILSSLQPVSVSRQDPDSRKNTVTEITKRALSRGQWPQVI
;
A
#
# COMPACT_ATOMS: atom_id res chain seq x y z
N ARG A 1 4.23 5.07 -13.57
CA ARG A 1 3.90 4.22 -12.39
C ARG A 1 5.00 3.21 -12.04
N ARG A 2 5.33 2.23 -12.91
CA ARG A 2 6.32 1.17 -12.58
C ARG A 2 7.69 1.70 -12.14
N MET A 3 8.23 2.71 -12.84
CA MET A 3 9.49 3.36 -12.44
C MET A 3 9.41 3.97 -11.04
N ILE A 4 8.36 4.77 -10.75
CA ILE A 4 8.14 5.38 -9.42
C ILE A 4 8.04 4.30 -8.34
N GLN A 5 7.26 3.23 -8.58
CA GLN A 5 7.12 2.13 -7.63
C GLN A 5 8.46 1.41 -7.38
N THR A 6 9.25 1.16 -8.43
CA THR A 6 10.57 0.55 -8.29
C THR A 6 11.54 1.45 -7.53
N THR A 7 11.56 2.75 -7.83
CA THR A 7 12.39 3.74 -7.13
C THR A 7 11.99 3.84 -5.65
N LEU A 8 10.69 3.96 -5.36
CA LEU A 8 10.17 3.99 -3.99
C LEU A 8 10.48 2.68 -3.26
N SER A 9 10.26 1.52 -3.89
CA SER A 9 10.64 0.21 -3.32
C SER A 9 12.12 0.15 -2.95
N CYS A 10 13.00 0.59 -3.84
CA CYS A 10 14.44 0.60 -3.58
C CYS A 10 14.80 1.54 -2.43
N LEU A 11 14.25 2.77 -2.45
CA LEU A 11 14.47 3.78 -1.43
C LEU A 11 13.99 3.30 -0.06
N THR A 12 12.77 2.79 0.04
CA THR A 12 12.22 2.27 1.30
C THR A 12 13.04 1.10 1.82
N ARG A 13 13.42 0.13 0.97
CA ARG A 13 14.30 -0.98 1.42
C ARG A 13 15.64 -0.48 1.96
N THR A 14 16.24 0.51 1.30
CA THR A 14 17.51 1.11 1.70
C THR A 14 17.38 1.84 3.03
N LEU A 15 16.34 2.67 3.20
CA LEU A 15 16.07 3.39 4.44
C LEU A 15 15.90 2.43 5.62
N PHE A 16 15.11 1.37 5.45
CA PHE A 16 14.91 0.38 6.50
C PHE A 16 16.19 -0.41 6.81
N PHE A 17 16.99 -0.73 5.80
CA PHE A 17 18.30 -1.35 6.02
C PHE A 17 19.23 -0.45 6.85
N VAL A 18 19.30 0.86 6.54
CA VAL A 18 20.08 1.84 7.31
C VAL A 18 19.58 1.98 8.75
N MET A 19 18.26 1.83 8.97
CA MET A 19 17.67 1.77 10.32
C MET A 19 17.95 0.45 11.06
N GLY A 20 18.62 -0.53 10.44
CA GLY A 20 19.01 -1.81 11.04
C GLY A 20 18.04 -2.97 10.79
N PHE A 21 17.01 -2.79 9.95
CA PHE A 21 16.08 -3.87 9.63
C PHE A 21 16.68 -4.85 8.62
N GLN A 22 16.66 -6.14 8.98
CA GLN A 22 16.93 -7.25 8.06
C GLN A 22 15.67 -8.10 7.90
N VAL A 23 15.05 -8.04 6.72
CA VAL A 23 13.83 -8.80 6.45
C VAL A 23 14.13 -10.13 5.80
N LYS A 24 13.55 -11.19 6.37
CA LYS A 24 13.49 -12.51 5.76
C LYS A 24 12.08 -12.79 5.27
N VAL A 25 11.92 -12.97 3.96
CA VAL A 25 10.67 -13.44 3.36
C VAL A 25 10.62 -14.96 3.46
N LYS A 26 9.51 -15.51 3.97
CA LYS A 26 9.23 -16.95 4.00
C LYS A 26 8.14 -17.25 2.98
N GLY A 27 8.37 -18.28 2.15
CA GLY A 27 7.45 -18.65 1.07
C GLY A 27 7.64 -17.79 -0.17
N LYS A 28 6.63 -17.81 -1.05
CA LYS A 28 6.61 -17.08 -2.32
C LYS A 28 5.42 -16.13 -2.34
N ILE A 29 5.63 -14.91 -2.82
CA ILE A 29 4.56 -13.95 -3.03
C ILE A 29 3.69 -14.46 -4.18
N ALA A 30 2.39 -14.63 -3.92
CA ALA A 30 1.41 -15.04 -4.91
C ALA A 30 1.28 -13.99 -6.03
N SER A 31 0.92 -14.44 -7.22
CA SER A 31 0.66 -13.51 -8.32
C SER A 31 -0.63 -12.71 -8.08
N LEU A 32 -0.77 -11.56 -8.73
CA LEU A 32 -2.03 -10.78 -8.67
C LEU A 32 -3.24 -11.56 -9.20
N LEU A 33 -3.04 -12.55 -10.07
CA LEU A 33 -4.11 -13.41 -10.60
C LEU A 33 -4.56 -14.46 -9.57
N GLU A 34 -3.67 -14.88 -8.68
CA GLU A 34 -3.90 -15.87 -7.65
C GLU A 34 -4.43 -15.22 -6.37
N ALA A 35 -3.80 -14.12 -5.94
CA ALA A 35 -4.16 -13.37 -4.75
C ALA A 35 -4.04 -11.85 -5.01
N PRO A 36 -5.16 -11.18 -5.36
CA PRO A 36 -5.15 -9.74 -5.65
C PRO A 36 -5.11 -8.85 -4.40
N ILE A 37 -5.33 -9.42 -3.21
CA ILE A 37 -5.34 -8.70 -1.94
C ILE A 37 -4.17 -9.18 -1.10
N PHE A 38 -3.33 -8.22 -0.70
CA PHE A 38 -2.24 -8.46 0.25
C PHE A 38 -2.66 -7.98 1.65
N VAL A 39 -2.46 -8.83 2.66
CA VAL A 39 -2.80 -8.52 4.05
C VAL A 39 -1.52 -8.44 4.88
N ALA A 40 -1.29 -7.28 5.49
CA ALA A 40 -0.21 -7.08 6.45
C ALA A 40 -0.78 -7.19 7.86
N ALA A 41 -0.64 -8.37 8.49
CA ALA A 41 -1.16 -8.62 9.82
C ALA A 41 -0.32 -9.66 10.59
N PRO A 42 -0.32 -9.62 11.94
CA PRO A 42 -0.88 -8.55 12.78
C PRO A 42 -0.06 -7.26 12.66
N HIS A 43 -0.71 -6.11 12.89
CA HIS A 43 0.00 -4.83 12.94
C HIS A 43 0.67 -4.62 14.30
N SER A 44 1.96 -4.38 14.28
CA SER A 44 2.80 -4.21 15.47
C SER A 44 3.37 -2.81 15.60
N SER A 45 3.64 -2.13 14.47
CA SER A 45 4.28 -0.82 14.45
C SER A 45 4.15 -0.14 13.09
N PHE A 46 4.55 1.13 13.01
CA PHE A 46 4.69 1.84 11.73
C PHE A 46 5.71 1.20 10.78
N PHE A 47 6.67 0.44 11.33
CA PHE A 47 7.70 -0.25 10.53
C PHE A 47 7.15 -1.41 9.71
N ASP A 48 5.92 -1.88 9.98
CA ASP A 48 5.24 -2.87 9.15
C ASP A 48 5.10 -2.39 7.70
N ALA A 49 5.16 -1.07 7.45
CA ALA A 49 5.14 -0.46 6.12
C ALA A 49 6.30 -0.92 5.21
N ILE A 50 7.37 -1.51 5.76
CA ILE A 50 8.44 -2.12 4.94
C ILE A 50 7.90 -3.15 3.94
N ILE A 51 6.78 -3.80 4.28
CA ILE A 51 6.16 -4.81 3.43
C ILE A 51 5.71 -4.24 2.09
N SER A 52 5.33 -2.96 2.03
CA SER A 52 4.97 -2.27 0.79
C SER A 52 6.13 -2.29 -0.20
N ALA A 53 7.37 -2.13 0.28
CA ALA A 53 8.54 -2.16 -0.58
C ALA A 53 8.86 -3.55 -1.13
N LEU A 54 8.57 -4.60 -0.34
CA LEU A 54 8.77 -6.00 -0.71
C LEU A 54 7.70 -6.53 -1.66
N THR A 55 6.52 -5.92 -1.64
CA THR A 55 5.35 -6.30 -2.45
C THR A 55 5.16 -5.41 -3.68
N GLY A 56 6.14 -4.55 -3.99
CA GLY A 56 6.13 -3.73 -5.21
C GLY A 56 5.26 -2.47 -5.14
N MET A 57 5.12 -1.89 -3.95
CA MET A 57 4.39 -0.65 -3.68
C MET A 57 2.92 -0.72 -4.14
N PRO A 58 2.12 -1.63 -3.54
CA PRO A 58 0.70 -1.77 -3.86
C PRO A 58 -0.10 -0.57 -3.35
N SER A 59 -1.34 -0.45 -3.83
CA SER A 59 -2.34 0.41 -3.21
C SER A 59 -2.61 -0.06 -1.78
N ILE A 60 -2.61 0.86 -0.82
CA ILE A 60 -2.85 0.57 0.59
C ILE A 60 -4.16 1.19 1.08
N VAL A 61 -4.63 0.76 2.24
CA VAL A 61 -5.69 1.46 2.97
C VAL A 61 -5.03 2.45 3.92
N SER A 62 -5.42 3.72 3.87
CA SER A 62 -4.84 4.75 4.73
C SER A 62 -5.90 5.75 5.17
N ARG A 63 -5.68 6.37 6.33
CA ARG A 63 -6.53 7.46 6.79
C ARG A 63 -6.42 8.65 5.84
N ALA A 64 -7.55 9.30 5.55
CA ALA A 64 -7.58 10.46 4.67
C ALA A 64 -6.62 11.57 5.14
N GLU A 65 -6.50 11.73 6.46
CA GLU A 65 -5.60 12.72 7.08
C GLU A 65 -4.12 12.42 6.80
N ASN A 66 -3.73 11.18 6.51
CA ASN A 66 -2.34 10.85 6.21
C ASN A 66 -1.89 11.39 4.83
N LEU A 67 -2.84 11.75 3.96
CA LEU A 67 -2.54 12.30 2.63
C LEU A 67 -2.04 13.75 2.70
N SER A 68 -2.37 14.48 3.76
CA SER A 68 -1.91 15.86 3.96
C SER A 68 -0.58 15.95 4.72
N THR A 69 -0.02 14.83 5.17
CA THR A 69 1.29 14.81 5.85
C THR A 69 2.39 15.27 4.91
N PRO A 70 3.24 16.25 5.28
CA PRO A 70 4.34 16.70 4.43
C PRO A 70 5.27 15.55 4.04
N VAL A 71 5.68 15.51 2.76
CA VAL A 71 6.52 14.47 2.15
C VAL A 71 5.85 13.08 2.09
N PHE A 72 5.45 12.53 3.24
CA PHE A 72 4.82 11.21 3.33
C PHE A 72 3.48 11.14 2.58
N GLY A 73 2.68 12.20 2.66
CA GLY A 73 1.39 12.29 1.97
C GLY A 73 1.53 12.25 0.44
N THR A 74 2.59 12.83 -0.12
CA THR A 74 2.90 12.74 -1.56
C THR A 74 3.28 11.31 -1.97
N ILE A 75 4.15 10.65 -1.19
CA ILE A 75 4.51 9.25 -1.43
C ILE A 75 3.26 8.39 -1.37
N LEU A 76 2.46 8.54 -0.32
CA LEU A 76 1.24 7.80 -0.09
C LEU A 76 0.24 8.02 -1.23
N SER A 77 0.02 9.27 -1.66
CA SER A 77 -0.87 9.61 -2.77
C SER A 77 -0.43 8.97 -4.09
N SER A 78 0.87 8.85 -4.33
CA SER A 78 1.42 8.18 -5.52
C SER A 78 1.08 6.68 -5.58
N LEU A 79 0.76 6.06 -4.44
CA LEU A 79 0.29 4.68 -4.35
C LEU A 79 -1.22 4.53 -4.56
N GLN A 80 -1.94 5.65 -4.67
CA GLN A 80 -3.39 5.71 -4.90
C GLN A 80 -4.18 4.93 -3.86
N PRO A 81 -4.08 5.29 -2.58
CA PRO A 81 -4.62 4.51 -1.49
C PRO A 81 -6.16 4.54 -1.50
N VAL A 82 -6.76 3.52 -0.89
CA VAL A 82 -8.17 3.57 -0.50
C VAL A 82 -8.24 4.36 0.80
N SER A 83 -8.81 5.56 0.73
CA SER A 83 -8.84 6.48 1.87
C SER A 83 -10.01 6.14 2.79
N VAL A 84 -9.73 6.03 4.09
CA VAL A 84 -10.73 5.85 5.14
C VAL A 84 -10.85 7.12 5.98
N SER A 85 -12.07 7.45 6.38
CA SER A 85 -12.38 8.60 7.23
C SER A 85 -13.28 8.12 8.36
N ARG A 86 -13.05 8.64 9.57
CA ARG A 86 -13.93 8.38 10.73
C ARG A 86 -15.14 9.32 10.76
N GLN A 87 -15.07 10.40 10.00
CA GLN A 87 -16.09 11.44 9.93
C GLN A 87 -17.19 11.07 8.93
N ASP A 88 -16.88 10.23 7.94
CA ASP A 88 -17.86 9.69 6.98
C ASP A 88 -18.48 8.37 7.50
N PRO A 89 -19.79 8.34 7.83
CA PRO A 89 -20.45 7.13 8.30
C PRO A 89 -20.49 6.00 7.25
N ASP A 90 -20.40 6.33 5.96
CA ASP A 90 -20.37 5.36 4.87
C ASP A 90 -18.95 4.90 4.51
N SER A 91 -17.91 5.46 5.16
CA SER A 91 -16.51 5.24 4.78
C SER A 91 -16.13 3.76 4.73
N ARG A 92 -16.62 2.96 5.69
CA ARG A 92 -16.38 1.51 5.72
C ARG A 92 -16.98 0.81 4.51
N LYS A 93 -18.23 1.14 4.15
CA LYS A 93 -18.93 0.55 3.01
C LYS A 93 -18.25 0.93 1.69
N ASN A 94 -17.88 2.20 1.56
CA ASN A 94 -17.15 2.73 0.40
C ASN A 94 -15.79 2.05 0.23
N THR A 95 -15.06 1.87 1.33
CA THR A 95 -13.75 1.19 1.35
C THR A 95 -13.86 -0.27 0.90
N VAL A 96 -14.82 -1.02 1.44
CA VAL A 96 -15.05 -2.42 1.03
C VAL A 96 -15.42 -2.50 -0.45
N THR A 97 -16.26 -1.58 -0.93
CA THR A 97 -16.69 -1.51 -2.34
C THR A 97 -15.49 -1.26 -3.26
N GLU A 98 -14.64 -0.30 -2.90
CA GLU A 98 -13.47 0.07 -3.70
C GLU A 98 -12.40 -1.04 -3.71
N ILE A 99 -12.11 -1.66 -2.56
CA ILE A 99 -11.21 -2.83 -2.49
C ILE A 99 -11.74 -3.96 -3.36
N THR A 100 -13.02 -4.28 -3.26
CA THR A 100 -13.67 -5.34 -4.04
C THR A 100 -13.58 -5.05 -5.53
N LYS A 101 -13.91 -3.81 -5.95
CA LYS A 101 -13.79 -3.35 -7.33
C LYS A 101 -12.37 -3.51 -7.86
N ARG A 102 -11.36 -3.06 -7.11
CA ARG A 102 -9.94 -3.16 -7.51
C ARG A 102 -9.47 -4.61 -7.60
N ALA A 103 -9.82 -5.45 -6.63
CA ALA A 103 -9.46 -6.86 -6.61
C ALA A 103 -10.04 -7.63 -7.81
N LEU A 104 -11.30 -7.35 -8.17
CA LEU A 104 -11.99 -8.01 -9.28
C LEU A 104 -11.60 -7.46 -10.66
N SER A 105 -11.05 -6.25 -10.72
CA SER A 105 -10.65 -5.60 -11.98
C SER A 105 -9.45 -6.23 -12.69
N ARG A 106 -8.76 -7.20 -12.08
CA ARG A 106 -7.50 -7.79 -12.61
C ARG A 106 -6.44 -6.74 -12.95
N GLY A 107 -6.38 -5.67 -12.16
CA GLY A 107 -5.47 -4.54 -12.36
C GLY A 107 -5.98 -3.48 -13.35
N GLN A 108 -7.16 -3.67 -13.94
CA GLN A 108 -7.80 -2.73 -14.87
C GLN A 108 -8.76 -1.79 -14.13
N TRP A 109 -8.24 -1.03 -13.17
CA TRP A 109 -9.00 0.03 -12.49
C TRP A 109 -8.34 1.39 -12.73
N PRO A 110 -9.10 2.50 -12.73
CA PRO A 110 -8.58 3.81 -13.10
C PRO A 110 -7.40 4.23 -12.21
N GLN A 111 -6.19 4.22 -12.77
CA GLN A 111 -5.00 4.80 -12.14
C GLN A 111 -4.93 6.26 -12.57
N VAL A 112 -5.38 7.19 -11.73
CA VAL A 112 -5.10 8.63 -11.91
C VAL A 112 -3.58 8.84 -11.91
N ILE A 113 -3.07 9.64 -12.85
CA ILE A 113 -1.68 10.12 -12.86
C ILE A 113 -1.66 11.50 -12.21
#